data_AF-A0A938ISX6-F1
#
_entry.id   AF-A0A938ISX6-F1
#
_cell.length_a   1.000
_cell.length_b   1.000
_cell.length_c   1.000
_cell.angle_alpha   90.00
_cell.angle_beta   90.00
_cell.angle_gamma   90.00
#
_symmetry.space_group_name_H-M   'P 1'
#
loop_
_entity.id
_entity.type
_entity.pdbx_description
1 polymer ?
#
loop_
_entity_poly.entity_id
_entity_poly.type
_entity_poly.pdbx_seq_one_letter_code
_entity_poly.pdbx_strand_id
1 'polypeptide(L)'
;ADALLADKAYCADERGIEPLRHAEIEPVIPTKANRKEPRPYDKDLYKARSLIENFFCKLKQFRVIATRYDKTARIFLAAIHLSAAIVWLN
;
A
#
# COMPACT_ATOMS: atom_id res chain seq x y z
N ALA A 1 -15.49 3.80 2.33
CA ALA A 1 -14.11 4.26 2.59
C ALA A 1 -13.90 5.48 1.73
N ASP A 2 -13.58 6.63 2.31
CA ASP A 2 -13.67 7.92 1.61
C ASP A 2 -12.59 8.12 0.54
N ALA A 3 -11.40 7.53 0.71
CA ALA A 3 -10.30 7.63 -0.25
C ALA A 3 -9.45 6.36 -0.30
N LEU A 4 -8.94 6.01 -1.50
CA LEU A 4 -7.99 4.92 -1.72
C LEU A 4 -6.63 5.45 -2.15
N LEU A 5 -5.59 5.07 -1.41
CA LEU A 5 -4.20 5.30 -1.79
C LEU A 5 -3.66 4.09 -2.56
N ALA A 6 -3.17 4.31 -3.78
CA ALA A 6 -2.57 3.24 -4.57
C ALA A 6 -1.35 3.70 -5.36
N ASP A 7 -0.59 2.72 -5.86
CA ASP A 7 0.61 3.00 -6.65
C ASP A 7 0.27 3.62 -8.02
N LYS A 8 1.20 4.39 -8.56
CA LYS A 8 1.19 4.91 -9.94
C LYS A 8 0.87 3.84 -10.99
N ALA A 9 1.27 2.59 -10.75
CA ALA A 9 0.94 1.46 -11.62
C ALA A 9 -0.58 1.28 -11.84
N TYR A 10 -1.40 1.59 -10.82
CA TYR A 10 -2.86 1.46 -10.81
C TYR A 10 -3.61 2.68 -11.39
N CYS A 11 -2.90 3.62 -12.03
CA CYS A 11 -3.48 4.81 -12.67
C CYS A 11 -4.34 4.49 -13.93
N ALA A 12 -4.62 3.23 -14.24
CA ALA A 12 -5.45 2.86 -15.40
C ALA A 12 -6.90 3.35 -15.21
N ASP A 13 -7.46 3.99 -16.23
CA ASP A 13 -8.81 4.57 -16.18
C ASP A 13 -9.87 3.48 -15.98
N GLU A 14 -10.04 2.57 -16.95
CA GLU A 14 -11.07 1.52 -16.91
C GLU A 14 -10.94 0.54 -15.75
N ARG A 15 -9.71 0.13 -15.42
CA ARG A 15 -9.47 -0.93 -14.43
C ARG A 15 -9.24 -0.41 -13.02
N GLY A 16 -8.81 0.83 -12.89
CA GLY A 16 -8.42 1.42 -11.61
C GLY A 16 -9.40 2.50 -11.18
N ILE A 17 -9.52 3.56 -11.97
CA ILE A 17 -10.18 4.80 -11.55
C ILE A 17 -11.69 4.74 -11.66
N GLU A 18 -12.22 4.27 -12.79
CA GLU A 18 -13.65 4.17 -13.04
C GLU A 18 -14.38 3.30 -12.01
N PRO A 19 -13.90 2.08 -11.66
CA PRO A 19 -14.52 1.29 -10.60
C PRO A 19 -14.47 1.95 -9.23
N LEU A 20 -13.40 2.70 -8.91
CA LEU A 20 -13.32 3.44 -7.64
C LEU A 20 -14.32 4.59 -7.58
N ARG A 21 -14.48 5.33 -8.69
CA ARG A 21 -15.48 6.38 -8.81
C ARG A 21 -16.90 5.83 -8.76
N HIS A 22 -17.15 4.67 -9.37
CA HIS A 22 -18.45 4.01 -9.29
C HIS A 22 -18.77 3.54 -7.86
N ALA A 23 -17.73 3.19 -7.08
CA ALA A 23 -17.86 2.84 -5.67
C ALA A 23 -17.85 4.06 -4.73
N GLU A 24 -17.88 5.29 -5.25
CA GLU A 24 -17.81 6.54 -4.47
C GLU A 24 -16.55 6.66 -3.60
N ILE A 25 -15.43 6.09 -4.05
CA ILE A 25 -14.12 6.14 -3.38
C ILE A 25 -13.20 7.07 -4.14
N GLU A 26 -12.64 8.09 -3.48
CA GLU A 26 -11.72 9.02 -4.12
C GLU A 26 -10.35 8.36 -4.40
N PRO A 27 -9.90 8.29 -5.68
CA PRO A 27 -8.63 7.66 -6.02
C PRO A 27 -7.46 8.62 -5.83
N VAL A 28 -6.73 8.49 -4.72
CA VAL A 28 -5.47 9.20 -4.45
C VAL A 28 -4.30 8.45 -5.11
N ILE A 29 -4.28 8.49 -6.45
CA ILE A 29 -3.32 7.74 -7.28
C ILE A 29 -2.56 8.72 -8.18
N PRO A 30 -1.22 8.77 -8.11
CA PRO A 30 -0.43 9.66 -8.94
C PRO A 30 -0.51 9.26 -10.41
N THR A 31 -0.50 10.25 -11.30
CA THR A 31 -0.56 9.98 -12.73
C THR A 31 0.73 9.43 -13.31
N LYS A 32 0.61 8.51 -14.28
CA LYS A 32 1.76 8.03 -15.09
C LYS A 32 2.46 9.21 -15.77
N ALA A 33 3.79 9.18 -15.80
CA ALA A 33 4.59 10.27 -16.39
C ALA A 33 4.32 10.45 -17.90
N ASN A 34 3.97 9.36 -18.58
CA ASN A 34 3.71 9.33 -20.02
C ASN A 34 2.25 9.69 -20.38
N ARG A 35 1.46 10.19 -19.42
CA ARG A 35 0.05 10.54 -19.65
C ARG A 35 -0.02 11.93 -20.28
N LYS A 36 -0.78 12.06 -21.38
CA LYS A 36 -1.00 13.36 -22.07
C LYS A 36 -1.70 14.38 -21.17
N GLU A 37 -2.67 13.93 -20.40
CA GLU A 37 -3.45 14.76 -19.49
C GLU A 37 -3.27 14.30 -18.05
N PRO A 38 -2.37 14.94 -17.27
CA PRO A 38 -2.20 14.63 -15.87
C PRO A 38 -3.46 15.01 -15.08
N ARG A 39 -3.88 14.13 -14.18
CA ARG A 39 -5.01 14.37 -13.27
C ARG A 39 -4.50 14.97 -11.96
N PRO A 40 -5.25 15.91 -11.36
CA PRO A 40 -4.98 16.32 -9.99
C PRO A 40 -5.23 15.15 -9.05
N TYR A 41 -4.41 15.04 -8.01
CA TYR A 41 -4.56 14.12 -6.89
C TYR A 41 -4.05 14.83 -5.63
N ASP A 42 -4.56 14.43 -4.47
CA ASP A 42 -4.09 14.96 -3.20
C ASP A 42 -2.69 14.41 -2.89
N LYS A 43 -1.68 15.27 -3.04
CA LYS A 43 -0.28 14.91 -2.79
C LYS A 43 0.00 14.73 -1.31
N ASP A 44 -0.69 15.46 -0.44
CA ASP A 44 -0.46 15.40 1.00
C ASP A 44 -1.04 14.11 1.59
N LEU A 45 -2.23 13.71 1.13
CA LEU A 45 -2.73 12.36 1.41
C LEU A 45 -1.80 11.29 0.84
N TYR A 46 -1.31 11.44 -0.40
CA TYR A 46 -0.39 10.46 -1.00
C TYR A 46 0.89 10.23 -0.18
N LYS A 47 1.41 11.26 0.51
CA LYS A 47 2.59 11.11 1.39
C LYS A 47 2.38 10.10 2.52
N ALA A 48 1.14 9.88 2.97
CA ALA A 48 0.84 8.90 4.01
C ALA A 48 1.22 7.47 3.59
N ARG A 49 1.34 7.19 2.28
CA ARG A 49 1.86 5.92 1.77
C ARG A 49 3.29 5.61 2.26
N SER A 50 4.11 6.62 2.53
CA SER A 50 5.46 6.42 3.08
C SER A 50 5.42 5.73 4.44
N LEU A 51 4.36 5.92 5.24
CA LEU A 51 4.17 5.23 6.52
C LEU A 51 3.99 3.72 6.31
N ILE A 52 3.24 3.34 5.28
CA ILE A 52 3.02 1.94 4.90
C ILE A 52 4.33 1.32 4.44
N GLU A 53 5.09 2.00 3.58
CA GLU A 53 6.40 1.53 3.11
C GLU A 53 7.41 1.39 4.26
N ASN A 54 7.43 2.35 5.20
CA ASN A 54 8.24 2.30 6.41
C ASN A 54 7.85 1.12 7.30
N PHE A 55 6.56 0.83 7.44
CA PHE A 55 6.09 -0.34 8.19
C PHE A 55 6.58 -1.65 7.57
N PHE A 56 6.47 -1.81 6.25
CA PHE A 56 7.03 -2.98 5.57
C PHE A 56 8.56 -3.06 5.65
N CYS A 57 9.25 -1.93 5.65
CA CYS A 57 10.68 -1.87 5.88
C CYS A 57 11.03 -2.41 7.29
N LYS A 58 10.31 -1.97 8.33
CA LYS A 58 10.44 -2.48 9.70
C LYS A 58 10.14 -3.98 9.79
N LEU A 59 9.09 -4.47 9.13
CA LEU A 59 8.78 -5.90 9.09
C LEU A 59 9.90 -6.73 8.45
N LYS A 60 10.58 -6.19 7.43
CA LYS A 60 11.71 -6.86 6.77
C LYS A 60 13.00 -6.85 7.59
N GLN A 61 13.08 -6.10 8.69
CA GLN A 61 14.21 -6.21 9.62
C GLN A 61 14.24 -7.59 10.30
N PHE A 62 13.07 -8.22 10.46
CA PHE A 62 12.98 -9.59 10.95
C PHE A 62 13.36 -10.57 9.83
N ARG A 63 14.56 -11.15 9.95
CA ARG A 63 15.10 -12.10 8.97
C ARG A 63 14.13 -13.24 8.62
N VAL A 64 13.41 -13.76 9.61
CA VAL A 64 12.38 -14.81 9.46
C VAL A 64 11.31 -14.41 8.44
N ILE A 65 10.83 -13.17 8.52
CA ILE A 65 9.81 -12.63 7.63
C ILE A 65 10.40 -12.31 6.25
N ALA A 66 11.54 -11.62 6.21
CA ALA A 66 12.14 -11.15 4.96
C ALA A 66 12.47 -12.27 3.97
N THR A 67 12.91 -13.43 4.49
CA THR A 67 13.33 -14.59 3.68
C THR A 67 12.28 -15.69 3.63
N ARG A 68 11.15 -15.53 4.35
CA ARG A 68 10.07 -16.51 4.45
C ARG A 68 10.59 -17.90 4.85
N TYR A 69 11.28 -17.98 6.00
CA TYR A 69 11.81 -19.25 6.51
C TYR A 69 10.70 -20.26 6.88
N ASP A 70 9.51 -19.77 7.25
CA ASP A 70 8.40 -20.60 7.69
C ASP A 70 7.81 -21.45 6.55
N LYS A 71 7.72 -22.77 6.78
CA LYS A 71 7.19 -23.72 5.79
C LYS A 71 5.67 -23.65 5.64
N THR A 72 4.96 -23.23 6.69
CA THR A 72 3.50 -23.20 6.72
C THR A 72 2.99 -21.78 6.77
N ALA A 73 1.98 -21.47 5.93
CA ALA A 73 1.38 -20.14 5.86
C ALA A 73 0.85 -19.64 7.22
N ARG A 74 0.34 -20.54 8.06
CA ARG A 74 -0.14 -20.21 9.42
C ARG A 74 0.97 -19.64 10.31
N ILE A 75 2.15 -20.25 10.30
CA ILE A 75 3.28 -19.81 11.14
C ILE A 75 3.82 -18.49 10.62
N PHE A 76 3.95 -18.35 9.30
CA PHE A 76 4.36 -17.09 8.67
C PHE A 76 3.41 -15.94 9.03
N LEU A 77 2.09 -16.18 9.00
CA LEU A 77 1.09 -15.20 9.39
C LEU A 77 1.20 -14.84 10.88
N ALA A 78 1.39 -15.82 11.75
CA ALA A 78 1.61 -15.58 13.17
C ALA A 78 2.87 -14.73 13.44
N ALA A 79 3.96 -14.99 12.72
CA ALA A 79 5.18 -14.19 12.79
C ALA A 79 4.94 -12.73 12.34
N ILE A 80 4.19 -12.52 11.26
CA ILE A 80 3.80 -11.17 10.80
C ILE A 80 3.00 -10.44 11.89
N HIS A 81 2.00 -11.10 12.50
CA HIS A 81 1.20 -10.48 13.55
C HIS A 81 2.05 -10.11 14.77
N LEU A 82 2.95 -10.99 15.19
CA LEU A 82 3.86 -10.72 16.30
C LEU A 82 4.77 -9.52 16.00
N SER A 83 5.43 -9.52 14.84
CA SER A 83 6.30 -8.40 14.44
C SER A 83 5.52 -7.09 14.27
N ALA A 84 4.30 -7.13 13.76
CA ALA A 84 3.43 -5.96 13.68
C ALA A 84 3.09 -5.39 15.06
N ALA A 85 2.77 -6.25 16.04
CA ALA A 85 2.52 -5.83 17.42
C ALA A 85 3.75 -5.21 18.07
N ILE A 86 4.94 -5.78 17.85
CA ILE A 86 6.22 -5.22 18.34
C ILE A 86 6.47 -3.84 17.74
N VAL A 87 6.25 -3.68 16.43
CA VAL A 87 6.43 -2.39 15.74
C VAL A 87 5.43 -1.33 16.23
N TRP A 88 4.25 -1.74 16.68
CA TRP A 88 3.24 -0.84 17.24
C TRP A 88 3.54 -0.41 18.68
N LEU A 89 4.11 -1.30 19.50
CA LEU A 89 4.47 -1.02 20.89
C LEU A 89 5.76 -0.20 21.05
N ASN A 90 6.60 -0.16 20.02
CA ASN A 90 7.82 0.66 19.95
C ASN A 90 7.52 2.10 19.50
#